data_AF-A0A0E2N264-F1
#
_entry.id   AF-A0A0E2N264-F1
#
_cell.length_a   1.000
_cell.length_b   1.000
_cell.length_c   1.000
_cell.angle_alpha   90.00
_cell.angle_beta   90.00
_cell.angle_gamma   90.00
#
_symmetry.space_group_name_H-M   'P 1'
#
loop_
_entity.id
_entity.type
_entity.pdbx_description
1 polymer ?
#
loop_
_entity_poly.entity_id
_entity_poly.type
_entity_poly.pdbx_seq_one_letter_code
_entity_poly.pdbx_strand_id
1 'polypeptide(L)'
;MDSQSEILREIGGLFRQARLTAAMTQEQVADLAGMSRPRYRDIEKGAAAARATTLMNIARALGLEMMLVPQVMVPAVQALLRPHDDDDRPAFVSQPDDDDHASSLSRT
;
A
#
# COMPACT_ATOMS: atom_id res chain seq x y z
N MET A 1 -5.97 -19.26 -17.51
CA MET A 1 -5.77 -17.79 -17.54
C MET A 1 -4.30 -17.54 -17.80
N ASP A 2 -3.96 -16.51 -18.57
CA ASP A 2 -2.58 -16.25 -18.98
C ASP A 2 -1.74 -15.76 -17.79
N SER A 3 -0.70 -16.51 -17.40
CA SER A 3 0.15 -16.23 -16.24
C SER A 3 0.81 -14.84 -16.33
N GLN A 4 1.09 -14.35 -17.54
CA GLN A 4 1.64 -13.01 -17.73
C GLN A 4 0.64 -11.93 -17.32
N SER A 5 -0.66 -12.13 -17.60
CA SER A 5 -1.71 -11.17 -17.25
C SER A 5 -1.92 -11.07 -15.73
N GLU A 6 -1.68 -12.16 -15.01
CA GLU A 6 -1.79 -12.21 -13.55
C GLU A 6 -0.68 -11.40 -12.88
N ILE A 7 0.58 -11.57 -13.33
CA ILE A 7 1.74 -10.80 -12.86
C ILE A 7 1.53 -9.30 -13.06
N LEU A 8 1.00 -8.88 -14.21
CA LEU A 8 0.74 -7.47 -14.48
C LEU A 8 -0.33 -6.88 -13.54
N ARG A 9 -1.37 -7.66 -13.22
CA ARG A 9 -2.42 -7.24 -12.27
C ARG A 9 -1.89 -7.15 -10.85
N GLU A 10 -1.01 -8.06 -10.45
CA GLU A 10 -0.35 -8.02 -9.14
C GLU A 10 0.50 -6.76 -8.99
N ILE A 11 1.38 -6.48 -9.95
CA ILE A 11 2.23 -5.28 -9.95
C ILE A 11 1.37 -4.00 -9.96
N GLY A 12 0.36 -3.95 -10.82
CA GLY A 12 -0.58 -2.82 -10.87
C GLY A 12 -1.32 -2.60 -9.55
N GLY A 13 -1.70 -3.69 -8.88
CA GLY A 13 -2.29 -3.69 -7.54
C GLY A 13 -1.37 -3.08 -6.48
N LEU A 14 -0.08 -3.46 -6.48
CA LEU A 14 0.92 -2.89 -5.57
C LEU A 14 1.07 -1.37 -5.76
N PHE A 15 1.15 -0.91 -7.01
CA PHE A 15 1.19 0.54 -7.29
C PHE A 15 -0.07 1.27 -6.87
N ARG A 16 -1.25 0.67 -7.10
CA ARG A 16 -2.52 1.22 -6.64
C ARG A 16 -2.53 1.37 -5.12
N GLN A 17 -2.10 0.34 -4.40
CA GLN A 17 -2.07 0.35 -2.94
C GLN A 17 -1.15 1.46 -2.42
N ALA A 18 0.09 1.53 -2.93
CA ALA A 18 1.04 2.56 -2.55
C ALA A 18 0.53 3.98 -2.87
N ARG A 19 -0.12 4.17 -4.03
CA ARG A 19 -0.74 5.43 -4.41
C ARG A 19 -1.81 5.88 -3.43
N LEU A 20 -2.69 4.95 -3.02
CA LEU A 20 -3.76 5.24 -2.07
C LEU A 20 -3.20 5.57 -0.68
N THR A 21 -2.18 4.83 -0.22
CA THR A 21 -1.46 5.14 1.03
C THR A 21 -0.83 6.53 1.00
N ALA A 22 -0.29 6.94 -0.16
CA ALA A 22 0.28 8.28 -0.36
C ALA A 22 -0.77 9.38 -0.61
N ALA A 23 -2.08 9.06 -0.58
CA ALA A 23 -3.18 9.99 -0.88
C ALA A 23 -3.06 10.68 -2.26
N MET A 24 -2.48 9.99 -3.24
CA MET A 24 -2.24 10.54 -4.59
C MET A 24 -3.33 10.11 -5.59
N THR A 25 -3.66 11.00 -6.51
CA THR A 25 -4.48 10.71 -7.69
C THR A 25 -3.64 10.03 -8.78
N GLN A 26 -4.32 9.37 -9.73
CA GLN A 26 -3.64 8.78 -10.89
C GLN A 26 -2.92 9.82 -11.76
N GLU A 27 -3.44 11.05 -11.85
CA GLU A 27 -2.80 12.13 -12.61
C GLU A 27 -1.47 12.53 -11.95
N GLN A 28 -1.47 12.76 -10.63
CA GLN A 28 -0.26 13.14 -9.90
C GLN A 28 0.88 12.12 -10.03
N VAL A 29 0.57 10.82 -9.96
CA VAL A 29 1.61 9.79 -10.15
C VAL A 29 2.11 9.78 -11.59
N ALA A 30 1.21 9.95 -12.56
CA ALA A 30 1.58 10.00 -13.97
C ALA A 30 2.52 11.18 -14.27
N ASP A 31 2.22 12.37 -13.74
CA ASP A 31 3.04 13.56 -13.84
C ASP A 31 4.44 13.35 -13.25
N LEU A 32 4.52 12.84 -12.01
CA LEU A 32 5.79 12.55 -11.34
C LEU A 32 6.59 11.45 -12.04
N ALA A 33 5.92 10.44 -12.62
CA ALA A 33 6.55 9.37 -13.38
C ALA A 33 6.92 9.77 -14.82
N GLY A 34 6.57 10.99 -15.26
CA GLY A 34 6.86 11.49 -16.59
C GLY A 34 6.08 10.76 -17.70
N MET A 35 4.82 10.43 -17.45
CA MET A 35 3.98 9.68 -18.39
C MET A 35 2.53 10.18 -18.42
N SER A 36 1.77 9.79 -19.44
CA SER A 36 0.35 10.18 -19.51
C SER A 36 -0.51 9.40 -18.52
N ARG A 37 -1.53 10.05 -17.93
CA ARG A 37 -2.48 9.39 -17.03
C ARG A 37 -3.17 8.16 -17.63
N PRO A 38 -3.68 8.15 -18.88
CA PRO A 38 -4.28 6.94 -19.44
C PRO A 38 -3.32 5.75 -19.44
N ARG A 39 -2.04 5.98 -19.77
CA ARG A 39 -1.02 4.95 -19.74
C ARG A 39 -0.74 4.46 -18.32
N TYR A 40 -0.66 5.36 -17.34
CA TYR A 40 -0.51 4.98 -15.93
C TYR A 40 -1.71 4.15 -15.45
N ARG A 41 -2.94 4.58 -15.75
CA ARG A 41 -4.18 3.86 -15.41
C ARG A 41 -4.19 2.44 -15.97
N ASP A 42 -3.76 2.25 -17.22
CA ASP A 42 -3.77 0.94 -17.87
C ASP A 42 -2.71 0.01 -17.26
N ILE A 43 -1.55 0.55 -16.86
CA ILE A 43 -0.53 -0.18 -16.08
C ILE A 43 -1.06 -0.53 -14.68
N GLU A 44 -1.66 0.42 -13.96
CA GLU A 44 -2.22 0.22 -12.62
C GLU A 44 -3.31 -0.87 -12.61
N LYS A 45 -4.07 -1.00 -13.70
CA LYS A 45 -5.06 -2.07 -13.88
C LYS A 45 -4.48 -3.41 -14.33
N GLY A 46 -3.19 -3.47 -14.66
CA GLY A 46 -2.55 -4.62 -15.31
C GLY A 46 -3.02 -4.87 -16.74
N ALA A 47 -3.65 -3.89 -17.39
CA ALA A 47 -4.16 -3.99 -18.77
C ALA A 47 -3.07 -3.73 -19.83
N ALA A 48 -1.94 -3.14 -19.44
CA ALA A 48 -0.82 -2.86 -20.33
C ALA A 48 0.51 -3.25 -19.67
N ALA A 49 1.36 -3.96 -20.43
CA ALA A 49 2.75 -4.20 -20.02
C ALA A 49 3.57 -2.90 -20.09
N ALA A 50 4.55 -2.78 -19.21
CA ALA A 50 5.47 -1.65 -19.17
C ALA A 50 6.92 -2.12 -19.22
N ARG A 51 7.82 -1.25 -19.70
CA ARG A 51 9.25 -1.52 -19.59
C ARG A 51 9.66 -1.46 -18.12
N ALA A 52 10.69 -2.22 -17.75
CA ALA A 52 11.23 -2.20 -16.39
C ALA A 52 11.56 -0.77 -15.91
N THR A 53 12.12 0.06 -16.79
CA THR A 53 12.42 1.48 -16.50
C THR A 53 11.16 2.29 -16.17
N THR A 54 10.04 2.03 -16.84
CA THR A 54 8.75 2.67 -16.51
C THR A 54 8.24 2.23 -15.14
N LEU A 55 8.35 0.93 -14.82
CA LEU A 55 7.96 0.41 -13.50
C LEU A 55 8.82 1.04 -12.38
N MET A 56 10.13 1.19 -12.61
CA MET A 56 11.03 1.87 -11.67
C MET A 56 10.67 3.34 -11.46
N ASN A 57 10.32 4.07 -12.54
CA ASN A 57 9.89 5.47 -12.42
C ASN A 57 8.58 5.62 -11.64
N ILE A 58 7.61 4.73 -11.88
CA ILE A 58 6.35 4.71 -11.12
C ILE A 58 6.62 4.42 -9.64
N ALA A 59 7.47 3.43 -9.33
CA ALA A 59 7.85 3.13 -7.96
C ALA A 59 8.43 4.37 -7.26
N ARG A 60 9.39 5.07 -7.89
CA ARG A 60 10.00 6.28 -7.33
C ARG A 60 9.03 7.44 -7.17
N ALA A 61 8.11 7.62 -8.13
CA ALA A 61 7.04 8.60 -8.01
C ALA A 61 6.11 8.33 -6.81
N LEU A 62 6.04 7.07 -6.35
CA LEU A 62 5.28 6.62 -5.18
C LEU A 62 6.13 6.54 -3.90
N GLY A 63 7.39 6.98 -3.93
CA GLY A 63 8.31 6.89 -2.79
C GLY A 63 8.83 5.46 -2.52
N LEU A 64 8.73 4.56 -3.50
CA LEU A 64 9.24 3.19 -3.44
C LEU A 64 10.52 3.04 -4.26
N GLU A 65 11.36 2.07 -3.91
CA GLU A 65 12.49 1.65 -4.74
C GLU A 65 12.37 0.15 -5.06
N MET A 66 12.59 -0.21 -6.32
CA MET A 66 12.58 -1.61 -6.75
C MET A 66 13.95 -2.24 -6.49
N MET A 67 13.98 -3.34 -5.73
CA MET A 67 15.21 -4.04 -5.37
C MET A 67 15.19 -5.51 -5.80
N LEU A 68 16.37 -6.02 -6.15
CA LEU A 68 16.58 -7.45 -6.36
C LEU A 68 17.01 -8.07 -5.03
N VAL A 69 16.19 -8.98 -4.52
CA VAL A 69 16.46 -9.72 -3.28
C VAL A 69 16.75 -11.18 -3.65
N PRO A 70 17.82 -11.79 -3.11
CA PRO A 70 18.03 -13.23 -3.26
C PRO A 70 16.78 -14.01 -2.81
N GLN A 71 16.30 -14.96 -3.61
CA GLN A 71 15.02 -15.63 -3.36
C GLN A 71 14.95 -16.28 -1.96
N VAL A 72 16.06 -16.82 -1.47
CA VAL A 72 16.18 -17.42 -0.14
C VAL A 72 15.92 -16.43 1.01
N MET A 73 16.08 -15.13 0.76
CA MET A 73 15.85 -14.07 1.75
C MET A 73 14.44 -13.46 1.68
N VAL A 74 13.65 -13.77 0.64
CA VAL A 74 12.32 -13.17 0.46
C VAL A 74 11.41 -13.36 1.67
N PRO A 75 11.32 -14.54 2.32
CA PRO A 75 10.49 -14.71 3.51
C PRO A 75 10.92 -13.80 4.68
N ALA A 76 12.23 -13.61 4.87
CA ALA A 76 12.76 -12.75 5.92
C ALA A 76 12.45 -11.27 5.64
N VAL A 77 12.61 -10.82 4.39
CA VAL A 77 12.24 -9.45 3.99
C VAL A 77 10.74 -9.21 4.16
N GLN A 78 9.90 -10.18 3.78
CA GLN A 78 8.45 -10.09 3.98
C GLN A 78 8.06 -10.02 5.45
N ALA A 79 8.72 -10.79 6.32
CA ALA A 79 8.48 -10.74 7.76
C ALA A 79 8.80 -9.36 8.36
N LEU A 80 9.86 -8.70 7.89
CA LEU A 80 10.24 -7.35 8.32
C LEU A 80 9.32 -6.25 7.78
N LEU A 81 8.71 -6.43 6.60
CA LEU A 81 7.82 -5.46 5.98
C LEU A 81 6.37 -5.53 6.47
N ARG A 82 5.98 -6.59 7.19
CA ARG A 82 4.63 -6.68 7.77
C ARG A 82 4.45 -5.51 8.75
N PRO A 83 3.39 -4.69 8.60
CA PRO A 83 2.98 -3.79 9.67
C PRO A 83 2.83 -4.62 10.94
N HIS A 84 3.39 -4.14 12.05
CA HIS A 84 3.00 -4.70 13.33
C HIS A 84 1.55 -4.27 13.50
N ASP A 85 0.61 -5.21 13.48
CA ASP A 85 -0.75 -4.89 13.87
C ASP A 85 -0.65 -4.35 15.31
N ASP A 86 -1.17 -3.14 15.53
CA ASP A 86 -1.25 -2.48 16.86
C ASP A 86 -2.09 -3.30 17.88
N ASP A 87 -2.48 -4.53 17.53
CA ASP A 87 -3.07 -5.54 18.42
C ASP A 87 -2.01 -6.31 19.23
N ASP A 88 -0.72 -6.19 18.90
CA ASP A 88 0.39 -6.59 19.80
C ASP A 88 0.66 -5.52 20.87
N ARG A 89 -0.41 -4.93 21.42
CA ARG A 89 -0.29 -4.18 22.68
C ARG A 89 0.08 -5.19 23.74
N PRO A 90 1.19 -4.97 24.48
CA PRO A 90 1.47 -5.81 25.61
C PRO A 90 0.26 -5.82 26.56
N ALA A 91 -0.14 -6.99 27.04
CA ALA A 91 -1.31 -7.18 27.92
C ALA A 91 -1.28 -6.34 29.23
N PHE A 92 -0.18 -5.61 29.48
CA PHE A 92 0.00 -4.72 30.63
C PHE A 92 -0.33 -3.25 30.37
N VAL A 93 -0.71 -2.85 29.14
CA VAL A 93 -1.18 -1.47 28.91
C VAL A 93 -2.63 -1.37 29.39
N SER A 94 -2.83 -0.76 30.55
CA SER A 94 -4.17 -0.46 31.08
C SER A 94 -4.94 0.40 30.08
N GLN A 95 -6.06 -0.11 29.61
CA GLN A 95 -7.07 0.66 28.89
C GLN A 95 -7.59 1.72 29.87
N PRO A 96 -7.73 3.01 29.48
CA PRO A 96 -8.41 3.96 30.34
C PRO A 96 -9.81 3.42 30.61
N ASP A 97 -10.15 3.24 31.88
CA ASP A 97 -11.49 2.85 32.31
C ASP A 97 -12.46 3.92 31.78
N ASP A 98 -13.27 3.58 30.77
CA ASP A 98 -14.45 4.36 30.39
C ASP A 98 -15.51 4.18 31.49
N ASP A 99 -15.24 4.72 32.68
CA ASP A 99 -16.20 4.82 33.77
C ASP A 99 -16.26 6.27 34.25
N ASP A 100 -17.22 7.02 33.70
CA ASP A 100 -17.89 8.07 34.47
C ASP A 100 -19.40 7.99 34.22
N HIS A 101 -20.01 7.03 34.92
CA HIS A 101 -21.41 7.08 35.31
C HIS A 101 -21.68 8.34 36.16
N ALA A 102 -22.21 9.42 35.55
CA ALA A 102 -22.91 10.44 36.32
C ALA A 102 -23.92 11.23 35.49
N SER A 103 -25.16 10.74 35.42
CA SER A 103 -26.33 11.63 35.28
C SER A 103 -27.48 11.03 36.06
N SER A 104 -27.51 11.46 37.33
CA SER A 104 -28.62 11.30 38.27
C SER A 104 -29.94 11.73 37.61
N LEU A 105 -30.87 10.78 37.46
CA LEU A 105 -32.25 11.07 37.08
C LEU A 105 -32.92 11.86 38.21
N SER A 106 -33.10 13.16 37.99
CA SER A 106 -33.93 14.01 38.83
C SER A 106 -35.36 13.49 38.88
N ARG A 107 -35.74 13.05 40.08
CA ARG A 107 -37.11 12.87 40.52
C ARG A 107 -37.76 14.26 40.65
N THR A 108 -38.76 14.57 39.84
CA THR A 108 -39.89 15.45 40.19
C THR A 108 -41.08 15.09 39.31
#